data_AF-A0A8J7NA86-F1
#
_entry.id   AF-A0A8J7NA86-F1
#
_cell.length_a   1.000
_cell.length_b   1.000
_cell.length_c   1.000
_cell.angle_alpha   90.00
_cell.angle_beta   90.00
_cell.angle_gamma   90.00
#
_symmetry.space_group_name_H-M   'P 1'
#
loop_
_entity.id
_entity.type
_entity.pdbx_description
1 polymer ?
#
loop_
_entity_poly.entity_id
_entity_poly.type
_entity_poly.pdbx_seq_one_letter_code
_entity_poly.pdbx_strand_id
1 'polypeptide(L)'
;MTTIDSDFATREAARDARRARLFTRINALDGWLKVLGLGWITPLIRAAAGDNPKGQMAEAGRQIGVPLLAIAGFLALWAALAPTVQTSLGAVPGPAQVWEAAVGLNADAVATAAKREKFEAALEKRNAQLIAQGKADQVKPVAFTGSPTYYDQIWTSIKTVFFGFLIATAIAVPLGILCGLSPIANAAINPIVQIFKPVSPLAWLPIVTMVVSAVYTTNDGLFSKS
;
A
#
# COMPACT_ATOMS: atom_id res chain seq x y z
N MET A 1 43.29 3.28 58.08
CA MET A 1 41.92 2.77 57.92
C MET A 1 41.15 3.92 57.29
N THR A 2 40.96 4.04 55.99
CA THR A 2 40.45 3.07 55.00
C THR A 2 41.09 3.35 53.63
N THR A 3 41.83 2.39 53.10
CA THR A 3 42.17 2.31 51.67
C THR A 3 40.89 2.01 50.90
N ILE A 4 40.16 3.05 50.48
CA ILE A 4 39.21 2.87 49.38
C ILE A 4 40.08 2.70 48.14
N ASP A 5 40.14 1.46 47.63
CA ASP A 5 41.00 1.04 46.52
C ASP A 5 40.93 2.01 45.33
N SER A 6 42.07 2.57 44.93
CA SER A 6 42.19 3.39 43.72
C SER A 6 41.74 2.62 42.45
N ASP A 7 41.86 1.29 42.48
CA ASP A 7 41.36 0.37 41.46
C ASP A 7 39.81 0.32 41.41
N PHE A 8 39.11 0.59 42.51
CA PHE A 8 37.65 0.69 42.52
C PHE A 8 37.18 1.96 41.80
N ALA A 9 37.79 3.10 42.11
CA ALA A 9 37.47 4.39 41.50
C ALA A 9 37.73 4.41 39.98
N THR A 10 38.81 3.77 39.50
CA THR A 10 39.11 3.68 38.06
C THR A 10 38.13 2.75 37.33
N ARG A 11 37.69 1.64 37.97
CA ARG A 11 36.68 0.75 37.42
C ARG A 11 35.30 1.40 37.33
N GLU A 12 34.92 2.24 38.30
CA GLU A 12 33.68 3.01 38.25
C GLU A 12 33.69 4.04 37.11
N ALA A 13 34.76 4.84 37.00
CA ALA A 13 34.92 5.81 35.92
C ALA A 13 34.87 5.14 34.52
N ALA A 14 35.47 3.96 34.36
CA ALA A 14 35.41 3.19 33.12
C ALA A 14 33.99 2.65 32.80
N ARG A 15 33.21 2.30 33.82
CA ARG A 15 31.80 1.87 33.65
C ARG A 15 30.91 3.04 33.23
N ASP A 16 31.10 4.21 33.83
CA ASP A 16 30.32 5.41 33.50
C ASP A 16 30.63 5.93 32.09
N ALA A 17 31.91 5.92 31.69
CA ALA A 17 32.30 6.26 30.32
C ALA A 17 31.69 5.31 29.27
N ARG A 18 31.58 4.01 29.58
CA ARG A 18 30.92 3.03 28.71
C ARG A 18 29.41 3.30 28.61
N ARG A 19 28.75 3.58 29.73
CA ARG A 19 27.33 3.95 29.77
C ARG A 19 27.06 5.21 28.96
N ALA A 20 27.87 6.26 29.12
CA ALA A 20 27.74 7.51 28.37
C ALA A 20 27.82 7.26 26.84
N ARG A 21 28.81 6.48 26.38
CA ARG A 21 28.94 6.11 24.95
C ARG A 21 27.74 5.34 24.42
N LEU A 22 27.17 4.43 25.24
CA LEU A 22 25.95 3.71 24.88
C LEU A 22 24.78 4.67 24.70
N PHE A 23 24.55 5.61 25.63
CA PHE A 23 23.47 6.60 25.51
C PHE A 23 23.64 7.56 24.33
N THR A 24 24.87 7.98 24.00
CA THR A 24 25.11 8.79 22.79
C THR A 24 24.71 8.04 21.52
N ARG A 25 25.02 6.73 21.44
CA ARG A 25 24.60 5.88 20.32
C ARG A 25 23.09 5.70 20.27
N ILE A 26 22.44 5.50 21.42
CA ILE A 26 20.98 5.38 21.49
C ILE A 26 20.29 6.67 21.03
N ASN A 27 20.81 7.84 21.39
CA ASN A 27 20.27 9.13 20.94
C ASN A 27 20.43 9.33 19.42
N ALA A 28 21.57 8.93 18.85
CA ALA A 28 21.76 8.96 17.40
C ALA A 28 20.79 8.00 16.68
N LEU A 29 20.57 6.81 17.23
CA LEU A 29 19.62 5.82 16.70
C LEU A 29 18.16 6.27 16.81
N ASP A 30 17.78 6.98 17.88
CA ASP A 30 16.42 7.46 18.09
C ASP A 30 15.91 8.35 16.94
N GLY A 31 16.79 9.23 16.41
CA GLY A 31 16.44 10.07 15.26
C GLY A 31 16.06 9.23 14.03
N TRP A 32 16.86 8.21 13.72
CA TRP A 32 16.59 7.28 12.61
C TRP A 32 15.36 6.42 12.86
N LEU A 33 15.18 5.91 14.08
CA LEU A 33 14.02 5.11 14.46
C LEU A 33 12.72 5.92 14.32
N LYS A 34 12.71 7.19 14.70
CA LYS A 34 11.54 8.08 14.53
C LYS A 34 11.18 8.32 13.07
N VAL A 35 12.17 8.55 12.21
CA VAL A 35 11.95 8.72 10.76
C VAL A 35 11.35 7.46 10.14
N LEU A 36 11.77 6.28 10.60
CA LEU A 36 11.23 5.00 10.15
C LEU A 36 9.90 4.60 10.84
N GLY A 37 9.34 5.46 11.70
CA GLY A 37 8.11 5.15 12.45
C GLY A 37 8.29 4.14 13.60
N LEU A 38 9.53 3.78 13.92
CA LEU A 38 9.93 2.84 14.97
C LEU A 38 10.34 3.54 16.27
N GLY A 39 9.89 4.78 16.50
CA GLY A 39 10.22 5.57 17.70
C GLY A 39 9.82 4.90 19.02
N TRP A 40 8.90 3.93 18.97
CA TRP A 40 8.49 3.09 20.11
C TRP A 40 9.55 2.09 20.57
N ILE A 41 10.57 1.81 19.76
CA ILE A 41 11.68 0.91 20.11
C ILE A 41 12.68 1.62 21.03
N THR A 42 12.87 2.94 20.85
CA THR A 42 13.81 3.74 21.65
C THR A 42 13.64 3.58 23.17
N PRO A 43 12.44 3.69 23.77
CA PRO A 43 12.28 3.50 25.21
C PRO A 43 12.65 2.08 25.67
N LEU A 44 12.43 1.04 24.85
CA LEU A 44 12.85 -0.33 25.17
C LEU A 44 14.38 -0.46 25.24
N ILE A 45 15.08 0.16 24.27
CA ILE A 45 16.55 0.16 24.24
C ILE A 45 17.12 0.96 25.44
N ARG A 46 16.52 2.10 25.78
CA ARG A 46 16.95 2.92 26.94
C ARG A 46 16.73 2.19 28.27
N ALA A 47 15.59 1.52 28.43
CA ALA A 47 15.32 0.70 29.60
C ALA A 47 16.33 -0.45 29.76
N ALA A 48 16.65 -1.14 28.66
CA ALA A 48 17.65 -2.21 28.65
C ALA A 48 19.07 -1.69 28.95
N ALA A 49 19.38 -0.45 28.59
CA ALA A 49 20.63 0.22 28.93
C ALA A 49 20.70 0.70 30.40
N GLY A 50 19.65 0.50 31.19
CA GLY A 50 19.58 0.85 32.61
C GLY A 50 19.14 2.29 32.90
N ASP A 51 18.65 3.02 31.90
CA ASP A 51 18.07 4.35 32.08
C ASP A 51 16.59 4.25 32.49
N ASN A 52 16.29 4.71 33.71
CA ASN A 52 14.96 4.78 34.33
C ASN A 52 13.95 3.73 33.78
N PRO A 53 14.16 2.43 34.06
CA PRO A 53 13.44 1.36 33.38
C PRO A 53 11.92 1.45 33.59
N LYS A 54 11.46 1.91 34.77
CA LYS A 54 10.03 2.10 35.04
C LYS A 54 9.42 3.22 34.19
N GLY A 55 10.10 4.36 34.08
CA GLY A 55 9.63 5.48 33.25
C GLY A 55 9.65 5.15 31.76
N GLN A 56 10.69 4.47 31.29
CA GLN A 56 10.80 4.05 29.89
C GLN A 56 9.77 2.98 29.52
N MET A 57 9.47 2.03 30.41
CA MET A 57 8.38 1.06 30.19
C MET A 57 7.01 1.73 30.20
N ALA A 58 6.78 2.74 31.05
CA ALA A 58 5.53 3.51 31.04
C ALA A 58 5.36 4.30 29.73
N GLU A 59 6.44 4.90 29.22
CA GLU A 59 6.44 5.62 27.95
C GLU A 59 6.22 4.65 26.76
N ALA A 60 6.90 3.50 26.74
CA ALA A 60 6.64 2.46 25.74
C ALA A 60 5.19 1.94 25.79
N GLY A 61 4.66 1.73 27.00
CA GLY A 61 3.27 1.36 27.23
C GLY A 61 2.29 2.42 26.74
N ARG A 62 2.61 3.71 26.88
CA ARG A 62 1.80 4.79 26.31
C ARG A 62 1.87 4.83 24.78
N GLN A 63 3.05 4.62 24.19
CA GLN A 63 3.25 4.68 22.75
C GLN A 63 2.67 3.47 22.00
N ILE A 64 2.62 2.30 22.63
CA ILE A 64 2.11 1.06 22.02
C ILE A 64 0.73 0.71 22.56
N GLY A 65 0.59 0.71 23.88
CA GLY A 65 -0.64 0.27 24.56
C GLY A 65 -1.83 1.19 24.29
N VAL A 66 -1.65 2.52 24.33
CA VAL A 66 -2.77 3.45 24.06
C VAL A 66 -3.31 3.28 22.63
N PRO A 67 -2.47 3.28 21.56
CA PRO A 67 -2.97 3.00 20.21
C PRO A 67 -3.59 1.61 20.06
N LEU A 68 -2.99 0.56 20.63
CA LEU A 68 -3.56 -0.79 20.55
C LEU A 68 -4.92 -0.89 21.24
N LEU A 69 -5.08 -0.28 22.41
CA LEU A 69 -6.36 -0.20 23.11
C LEU A 69 -7.39 0.61 22.32
N ALA A 70 -6.97 1.72 21.70
CA ALA A 70 -7.85 2.51 20.85
C ALA A 70 -8.30 1.73 19.61
N ILE A 71 -7.39 0.98 18.96
CA ILE A 71 -7.71 0.09 17.84
C ILE A 71 -8.66 -1.02 18.30
N ALA A 72 -8.39 -1.67 19.44
CA ALA A 72 -9.26 -2.70 19.96
C ALA A 72 -10.67 -2.16 20.28
N GLY A 73 -10.76 -0.99 20.90
CA GLY A 73 -12.02 -0.30 21.16
C GLY A 73 -12.76 0.07 19.88
N PHE A 74 -12.05 0.57 18.87
CA PHE A 74 -12.61 0.83 17.54
C PHE A 74 -13.13 -0.45 16.88
N LEU A 75 -12.36 -1.55 16.90
CA LEU A 75 -12.78 -2.83 16.33
C LEU A 75 -14.00 -3.40 17.06
N ALA A 76 -14.06 -3.28 18.39
CA ALA A 76 -15.22 -3.69 19.17
C ALA A 76 -16.46 -2.85 18.82
N LEU A 77 -16.30 -1.53 18.72
CA LEU A 77 -17.37 -0.62 18.33
C LEU A 77 -17.85 -0.90 16.91
N TRP A 78 -16.92 -1.08 15.96
CA TRP A 78 -17.25 -1.43 14.58
C TRP A 78 -17.94 -2.78 14.48
N ALA A 79 -17.45 -3.81 15.20
CA ALA A 79 -18.09 -5.12 15.25
C ALA A 79 -19.52 -5.05 15.81
N ALA A 80 -19.76 -4.21 16.81
CA ALA A 80 -21.08 -4.03 17.40
C ALA A 80 -22.04 -3.22 16.51
N LEU A 81 -21.53 -2.19 15.82
CA LEU A 81 -22.36 -1.24 15.05
C LEU A 81 -22.55 -1.63 13.58
N ALA A 82 -21.64 -2.38 12.96
CA ALA A 82 -21.76 -2.74 11.55
C ALA A 82 -23.07 -3.51 11.24
N PRO A 83 -23.49 -4.50 12.04
CA PRO A 83 -24.72 -5.24 11.78
C PRO A 83 -26.00 -4.40 11.92
N THR A 84 -25.95 -3.28 12.65
CA THR A 84 -27.13 -2.44 12.88
C THR A 84 -27.46 -1.56 11.67
N VAL A 85 -26.50 -1.35 10.76
CA VAL A 85 -26.69 -0.57 9.54
C VAL A 85 -27.16 -1.49 8.43
N GLN A 86 -28.46 -1.51 8.18
CA GLN A 86 -29.08 -2.27 7.10
C GLN A 86 -29.15 -1.43 5.83
N THR A 87 -28.50 -1.91 4.77
CA THR A 87 -28.58 -1.32 3.44
C THR A 87 -29.47 -2.20 2.55
N SER A 88 -29.83 -1.69 1.36
CA SER A 88 -30.54 -2.48 0.35
C SER A 88 -29.78 -3.72 -0.13
N LEU A 89 -28.47 -3.81 0.16
CA LEU A 89 -27.60 -4.94 -0.20
C LEU A 89 -27.28 -5.85 1.00
N GLY A 90 -27.89 -5.62 2.16
CA GLY A 90 -27.62 -6.33 3.40
C GLY A 90 -26.99 -5.45 4.48
N ALA A 91 -26.59 -6.07 5.59
CA ALA A 91 -25.91 -5.37 6.69
C ALA A 91 -24.46 -5.03 6.31
N VAL A 92 -23.94 -3.94 6.86
CA VAL A 92 -22.53 -3.57 6.67
C VAL A 92 -21.63 -4.65 7.28
N PRO A 93 -20.58 -5.12 6.58
CA PRO A 93 -19.74 -6.19 7.10
C PRO A 93 -18.89 -5.72 8.28
N GLY A 94 -18.77 -6.57 9.29
CA GLY A 94 -17.92 -6.36 10.46
C GLY A 94 -16.43 -6.69 10.20
N PRO A 95 -15.53 -6.38 11.15
CA PRO A 95 -14.09 -6.60 10.99
C PRO A 95 -13.72 -8.06 10.70
N ALA A 96 -14.38 -9.02 11.35
CA ALA A 96 -14.13 -10.44 11.13
C ALA A 96 -14.51 -10.88 9.71
N GLN A 97 -15.66 -10.41 9.20
CA GLN A 97 -16.12 -10.73 7.85
C GLN A 97 -15.20 -10.11 6.78
N VAL A 98 -14.73 -8.88 7.00
CA VAL A 98 -13.75 -8.24 6.12
C VAL A 98 -12.43 -9.03 6.11
N TRP A 99 -11.99 -9.51 7.27
CA TRP A 99 -10.79 -10.34 7.39
C TRP A 99 -10.95 -11.68 6.67
N GLU A 100 -12.06 -12.38 6.87
CA GLU A 100 -12.38 -13.64 6.18
C GLU A 100 -12.41 -13.46 4.67
N ALA A 101 -13.04 -12.38 4.18
CA ALA A 101 -13.06 -12.05 2.76
C ALA A 101 -11.65 -11.81 2.22
N ALA A 102 -10.80 -11.06 2.94
CA ALA A 102 -9.41 -10.82 2.54
C ALA A 102 -8.60 -12.12 2.45
N VAL A 103 -8.74 -13.01 3.43
CA VAL A 103 -8.08 -14.34 3.41
C VAL A 103 -8.61 -15.18 2.25
N GLY A 104 -9.92 -15.15 1.99
CA GLY A 104 -10.54 -15.85 0.86
C GLY A 104 -10.01 -15.38 -0.50
N LEU A 105 -9.86 -14.06 -0.70
CA LEU A 105 -9.29 -13.50 -1.93
C LEU A 105 -7.83 -13.94 -2.14
N ASN A 106 -7.03 -14.01 -1.07
CA ASN A 106 -5.67 -14.52 -1.17
C ASN A 106 -5.63 -16.03 -1.48
N ALA A 107 -6.51 -16.81 -0.84
CA ALA A 107 -6.60 -18.25 -1.10
C ALA A 107 -7.00 -18.55 -2.56
N ASP A 108 -7.94 -17.78 -3.12
CA ASP A 108 -8.32 -17.88 -4.54
C ASP A 108 -7.16 -17.53 -5.48
N ALA A 109 -6.39 -16.48 -5.15
CA ALA A 109 -5.21 -16.11 -5.93
C ALA A 109 -4.15 -17.24 -5.94
N VAL A 110 -3.88 -17.86 -4.79
CA VAL A 110 -2.95 -18.99 -4.68
C VAL A 110 -3.47 -20.21 -5.46
N ALA A 111 -4.77 -20.52 -5.35
CA ALA A 111 -5.37 -21.62 -6.08
C ALA A 111 -5.32 -21.40 -7.61
N THR A 112 -5.53 -20.17 -8.07
CA THR A 112 -5.45 -19.78 -9.48
C THR A 112 -4.02 -19.86 -9.99
N ALA A 113 -3.03 -19.43 -9.21
CA ALA A 113 -1.62 -19.58 -9.55
C ALA A 113 -1.23 -21.07 -9.73
N ALA A 114 -1.68 -21.95 -8.83
CA ALA A 114 -1.43 -23.38 -8.94
C ALA A 114 -2.11 -24.01 -10.17
N LYS A 115 -3.32 -23.56 -10.55
CA LYS A 115 -3.98 -23.99 -11.80
C LYS A 115 -3.20 -23.54 -13.03
N ARG A 116 -2.68 -22.31 -13.01
CA ARG A 116 -1.87 -21.74 -14.09
C ARG A 116 -0.58 -22.53 -14.29
N GLU A 117 0.13 -22.83 -13.21
CA GLU A 117 1.36 -23.65 -13.26
C GLU A 117 1.10 -25.04 -13.85
N LYS A 118 0.02 -25.71 -13.43
CA LYS A 118 -0.37 -27.01 -14.00
C LYS A 118 -0.72 -26.92 -15.49
N PHE A 119 -1.41 -25.85 -15.88
CA PHE A 119 -1.76 -25.60 -17.28
C PHE A 119 -0.51 -25.37 -18.13
N GLU A 120 0.42 -24.55 -17.66
CA GLU A 120 1.70 -24.28 -18.32
C GLU A 120 2.54 -25.56 -18.45
N ALA A 121 2.67 -26.35 -17.39
CA ALA A 121 3.36 -27.64 -17.44
C ALA A 121 2.70 -28.63 -18.43
N ALA A 122 1.37 -28.67 -18.50
CA ALA A 122 0.65 -29.49 -19.46
C ALA A 122 0.84 -29.01 -20.90
N LEU A 123 0.86 -27.69 -21.13
CA LEU A 123 1.17 -27.10 -22.44
C LEU A 123 2.59 -27.43 -22.87
N GLU A 124 3.57 -27.27 -22.00
CA GLU A 124 4.98 -27.59 -22.29
C GLU A 124 5.13 -29.06 -22.66
N LYS A 125 4.52 -29.97 -21.89
CA LYS A 125 4.55 -31.41 -22.19
C LYS A 125 3.92 -31.72 -23.55
N ARG A 126 2.75 -31.14 -23.85
CA ARG A 126 2.08 -31.29 -25.15
C ARG A 126 2.95 -30.76 -26.28
N ASN A 127 3.53 -29.58 -26.10
CA ASN A 127 4.37 -28.93 -27.11
C ASN A 127 5.66 -29.73 -27.37
N ALA A 128 6.31 -30.25 -26.31
CA ALA A 128 7.47 -31.13 -26.44
C ALA A 128 7.15 -32.42 -27.20
N GLN A 129 5.99 -33.03 -26.96
CA GLN A 129 5.52 -34.20 -27.71
C GLN A 129 5.28 -33.89 -29.19
N LEU A 130 4.66 -32.75 -29.51
CA LEU A 130 4.43 -32.33 -30.89
C LEU A 130 5.75 -32.10 -31.63
N ILE A 131 6.73 -31.47 -30.97
CA ILE A 131 8.07 -31.25 -31.53
C ILE A 131 8.78 -32.58 -31.76
N ALA A 132 8.74 -33.51 -30.80
CA ALA A 132 9.35 -34.83 -30.94
C ALA A 132 8.73 -35.67 -32.08
N GLN A 133 7.45 -35.46 -32.38
CA GLN A 133 6.74 -36.09 -33.51
C GLN A 133 6.96 -35.37 -34.85
N GLY A 134 7.84 -34.35 -34.91
CA GLY A 134 8.11 -33.56 -36.11
C GLY A 134 6.98 -32.61 -36.51
N LYS A 135 6.00 -32.35 -35.62
CA LYS A 135 4.85 -31.47 -35.85
C LYS A 135 5.03 -30.11 -35.19
N ALA A 136 6.22 -29.53 -35.30
CA ALA A 136 6.55 -28.24 -34.67
C ALA A 136 5.60 -27.11 -35.12
N ASP A 137 5.15 -27.16 -36.37
CA ASP A 137 4.22 -26.17 -36.97
C ASP A 137 2.84 -26.13 -36.27
N GLN A 138 2.52 -27.12 -35.45
CA GLN A 138 1.25 -27.21 -34.72
C GLN A 138 1.32 -26.64 -33.29
N VAL A 139 2.50 -26.19 -32.84
CA VAL A 139 2.68 -25.54 -31.54
C VAL A 139 2.11 -24.11 -31.61
N LYS A 140 0.89 -23.94 -31.09
CA LYS A 140 0.22 -22.64 -30.98
C LYS A 140 0.31 -22.10 -29.55
N PRO A 141 0.50 -20.78 -29.35
CA PRO A 141 0.42 -20.17 -28.04
C PRO A 141 -1.02 -20.28 -27.53
N VAL A 142 -1.22 -20.96 -26.41
CA VAL A 142 -2.52 -21.06 -25.74
C VAL A 142 -2.42 -20.25 -24.46
N ALA A 143 -3.21 -19.19 -24.37
CA ALA A 143 -3.29 -18.38 -23.15
C ALA A 143 -4.10 -19.10 -22.07
N PHE A 144 -3.71 -18.93 -20.81
CA PHE A 144 -4.50 -19.40 -19.67
C PHE A 144 -5.76 -18.54 -19.53
N THR A 145 -6.94 -19.16 -19.56
CA THR A 145 -8.25 -18.47 -19.54
C THR A 145 -8.89 -18.41 -18.15
N GLY A 146 -8.09 -18.41 -17.08
CA GLY A 146 -8.61 -18.26 -15.72
C GLY A 146 -9.10 -16.84 -15.43
N SER A 147 -10.00 -16.69 -14.46
CA SER A 147 -10.47 -15.39 -14.00
C SER A 147 -9.32 -14.56 -13.40
N PRO A 148 -9.29 -13.22 -13.61
CA PRO A 148 -8.30 -12.35 -13.00
C PRO A 148 -8.37 -12.40 -11.47
N THR A 149 -7.24 -12.58 -10.82
CA THR A 149 -7.18 -12.58 -9.35
C THR A 149 -7.39 -11.18 -8.78
N TYR A 150 -7.64 -11.09 -7.47
CA TYR A 150 -7.73 -9.80 -6.78
C TYR A 150 -6.48 -8.92 -6.99
N TYR A 151 -5.30 -9.52 -6.97
CA TYR A 151 -4.04 -8.81 -7.21
C TYR A 151 -3.89 -8.35 -8.66
N ASP A 152 -4.36 -9.15 -9.63
CA ASP A 152 -4.38 -8.74 -11.05
C ASP A 152 -5.29 -7.52 -11.26
N GLN A 153 -6.43 -7.49 -10.57
CA GLN A 153 -7.35 -6.35 -10.61
C GLN A 153 -6.72 -5.10 -10.00
N ILE A 154 -6.07 -5.21 -8.82
CA ILE A 154 -5.32 -4.09 -8.22
C ILE A 154 -4.30 -3.54 -9.22
N TRP A 155 -3.52 -4.42 -9.84
CA TRP A 155 -2.49 -4.01 -10.78
C TRP A 155 -3.07 -3.35 -12.03
N THR A 156 -4.17 -3.90 -12.55
CA THR A 156 -4.91 -3.31 -13.67
C THR A 156 -5.43 -1.92 -13.31
N SER A 157 -6.04 -1.74 -12.14
CA SER A 157 -6.50 -0.44 -11.66
C SER A 157 -5.35 0.57 -11.53
N ILE A 158 -4.22 0.16 -10.95
CA ILE A 158 -3.04 1.03 -10.81
C ILE A 158 -2.54 1.47 -12.19
N LYS A 159 -2.38 0.55 -13.13
CA LYS A 159 -1.94 0.89 -14.50
C LYS A 159 -2.90 1.87 -15.16
N THR A 160 -4.20 1.62 -15.09
CA THR A 160 -5.22 2.45 -15.73
C THR A 160 -5.22 3.87 -15.16
N VAL A 161 -5.18 4.00 -13.83
CA VAL A 161 -5.13 5.31 -13.16
C VAL A 161 -3.83 6.03 -13.48
N PHE A 162 -2.70 5.33 -13.44
CA PHE A 162 -1.40 5.93 -13.72
C PHE A 162 -1.27 6.39 -15.17
N PHE A 163 -1.78 5.60 -16.12
CA PHE A 163 -1.82 5.98 -17.53
C PHE A 163 -2.63 7.26 -17.76
N GLY A 164 -3.85 7.34 -17.19
CA GLY A 164 -4.67 8.55 -17.26
C GLY A 164 -3.99 9.75 -16.60
N PHE A 165 -3.35 9.54 -15.44
CA PHE A 165 -2.59 10.57 -14.75
C PHE A 165 -1.42 11.10 -15.59
N LEU A 166 -0.67 10.25 -16.29
CA LEU A 166 0.44 10.68 -17.14
C LEU A 166 -0.04 11.55 -18.30
N ILE A 167 -1.12 11.16 -18.97
CA ILE A 167 -1.71 11.95 -20.06
C ILE A 167 -2.21 13.29 -19.52
N ALA A 168 -2.95 13.27 -18.39
CA ALA A 168 -3.44 14.48 -17.76
C ALA A 168 -2.28 15.41 -17.36
N THR A 169 -1.22 14.87 -16.80
CA THR A 169 -0.01 15.62 -16.39
C THR A 169 0.69 16.24 -17.59
N ALA A 170 0.84 15.49 -18.69
CA ALA A 170 1.48 15.97 -19.91
C ALA A 170 0.77 17.19 -20.52
N ILE A 171 -0.53 17.38 -20.26
CA ILE A 171 -1.32 18.53 -20.73
C ILE A 171 -1.42 19.60 -19.64
N ALA A 172 -1.77 19.21 -18.42
CA ALA A 172 -2.04 20.13 -17.32
C ALA A 172 -0.77 20.86 -16.84
N VAL A 173 0.39 20.22 -16.85
CA VAL A 173 1.64 20.86 -16.41
C VAL A 173 2.06 21.97 -17.38
N PRO A 174 2.16 21.76 -18.70
CA PRO A 174 2.42 22.85 -19.64
C PRO A 174 1.38 23.98 -19.55
N LEU A 175 0.09 23.66 -19.45
CA LEU A 175 -0.95 24.67 -19.28
C LEU A 175 -0.76 25.47 -17.98
N GLY A 176 -0.46 24.81 -16.87
CA GLY A 176 -0.18 25.46 -15.59
C GLY A 176 1.04 26.38 -15.66
N ILE A 177 2.11 25.96 -16.34
CA ILE A 177 3.30 26.79 -16.57
C ILE A 177 2.94 28.00 -17.44
N LEU A 178 2.16 27.83 -18.51
CA LEU A 178 1.71 28.95 -19.37
C LEU A 178 0.87 29.97 -18.59
N CYS A 179 -0.02 29.51 -17.71
CA CYS A 179 -0.77 30.40 -16.81
C CYS A 179 0.16 31.11 -15.81
N GLY A 180 1.19 30.43 -15.29
CA GLY A 180 2.15 31.03 -14.37
C GLY A 180 3.03 32.11 -15.01
N LEU A 181 3.35 31.96 -16.30
CA LEU A 181 4.25 32.88 -17.03
C LEU A 181 3.51 34.03 -17.74
N SER A 182 2.21 33.91 -18.02
CA SER A 182 1.43 34.92 -18.75
C SER A 182 0.17 35.34 -17.99
N PRO A 183 0.07 36.63 -17.58
CA PRO A 183 -1.14 37.18 -16.97
C PRO A 183 -2.38 37.05 -17.86
N ILE A 184 -2.21 37.11 -19.18
CA ILE A 184 -3.31 36.96 -20.16
C ILE A 184 -3.80 35.52 -20.20
N ALA A 185 -2.88 34.55 -20.27
CA ALA A 185 -3.24 33.12 -20.27
C ALA A 185 -3.91 32.73 -18.95
N ASN A 186 -3.44 33.26 -17.82
CA ASN A 186 -4.06 33.06 -16.53
C ASN A 186 -5.49 33.63 -16.48
N ALA A 187 -5.70 34.86 -16.94
CA ALA A 187 -7.02 35.49 -16.97
C ALA A 187 -8.03 34.70 -17.83
N ALA A 188 -7.57 34.07 -18.92
CA ALA A 188 -8.41 33.25 -19.79
C ALA A 188 -8.77 31.87 -19.20
N ILE A 189 -7.79 31.19 -18.59
CA ILE A 189 -7.95 29.80 -18.13
C ILE A 189 -8.53 29.71 -16.71
N ASN A 190 -8.20 30.66 -15.83
CA ASN A 190 -8.63 30.63 -14.43
C ASN A 190 -10.15 30.50 -14.24
N PRO A 191 -11.02 31.22 -14.99
CA PRO A 191 -12.47 31.03 -14.89
C PRO A 191 -12.92 29.59 -15.21
N ILE A 192 -12.32 28.96 -16.24
CA ILE A 192 -12.63 27.59 -16.64
C ILE A 192 -12.25 26.61 -15.52
N VAL A 193 -11.07 26.78 -14.93
CA VAL A 193 -10.60 25.95 -13.81
C VAL A 193 -11.53 26.07 -12.60
N GLN A 194 -11.99 27.27 -12.27
CA GLN A 194 -12.90 27.49 -11.14
C GLN A 194 -14.27 26.82 -11.34
N ILE A 195 -14.78 26.78 -12.58
CA ILE A 195 -16.03 26.09 -12.92
C ILE A 195 -15.90 24.57 -12.72
N PHE A 196 -14.75 23.99 -13.11
CA PHE A 196 -14.56 22.54 -13.00
C PHE A 196 -14.13 22.07 -11.61
N LYS A 197 -13.51 22.93 -10.79
CA LYS A 197 -13.02 22.60 -9.45
C LYS A 197 -14.07 21.97 -8.51
N PRO A 198 -15.33 22.46 -8.40
CA PRO A 198 -16.33 21.87 -7.52
C PRO A 198 -17.04 20.64 -8.10
N VAL A 199 -16.78 20.29 -9.37
CA VAL A 199 -17.50 19.19 -10.02
C VAL A 199 -16.95 17.86 -9.50
N SER A 200 -17.83 17.07 -8.88
CA SER A 200 -17.48 15.73 -8.40
C SER A 200 -16.96 14.86 -9.55
N PRO A 201 -15.85 14.13 -9.37
CA PRO A 201 -15.37 13.13 -10.34
C PRO A 201 -16.46 12.13 -10.77
N LEU A 202 -17.38 11.77 -9.86
CA LEU A 202 -18.48 10.85 -10.15
C LEU A 202 -19.50 11.42 -11.15
N ALA A 203 -19.67 12.74 -11.20
CA ALA A 203 -20.61 13.39 -12.12
C ALA A 203 -20.17 13.28 -13.60
N TRP A 204 -18.89 13.00 -13.84
CA TRP A 204 -18.33 12.84 -15.19
C TRP A 204 -18.60 11.46 -15.79
N LEU A 205 -18.94 10.45 -14.97
CA LEU A 205 -19.11 9.07 -15.43
C LEU A 205 -20.10 8.93 -16.60
N PRO A 206 -21.30 9.53 -16.59
CA PRO A 206 -22.24 9.40 -17.70
C PRO A 206 -21.72 10.02 -18.99
N ILE A 207 -21.07 11.19 -18.91
CA ILE A 207 -20.52 11.92 -20.07
C ILE A 207 -19.39 11.11 -20.68
N VAL A 208 -18.45 10.63 -19.85
CA VAL A 208 -17.33 9.80 -20.32
C VAL A 208 -17.84 8.52 -20.94
N THR A 209 -18.79 7.83 -20.30
CA THR A 209 -19.40 6.61 -20.84
C THR A 209 -20.04 6.86 -22.21
N MET A 210 -20.77 7.96 -22.36
CA MET A 210 -21.39 8.34 -23.62
C MET A 210 -20.35 8.61 -24.72
N VAL A 211 -19.32 9.40 -24.41
CA VAL A 211 -18.26 9.75 -25.38
C VAL A 211 -17.47 8.50 -25.78
N VAL A 212 -17.02 7.71 -24.81
CA VAL A 212 -16.30 6.45 -25.07
C VAL A 212 -17.17 5.51 -25.89
N SER A 213 -18.45 5.34 -25.54
CA SER A 213 -19.35 4.49 -26.32
C SER A 213 -19.49 4.98 -27.75
N ALA A 214 -19.63 6.29 -27.98
CA ALA A 214 -19.75 6.86 -29.32
C ALA A 214 -18.48 6.67 -30.15
N VAL A 215 -17.30 6.80 -29.53
CA VAL A 215 -16.00 6.62 -30.19
C VAL A 215 -15.70 5.14 -30.46
N TYR A 216 -16.10 4.24 -29.57
CA TYR A 216 -15.90 2.79 -29.75
C TYR A 216 -16.89 2.15 -30.73
N THR A 217 -18.07 2.75 -30.96
CA THR A 217 -19.02 2.27 -31.96
C THR A 217 -18.72 2.79 -33.36
N THR A 218 -17.85 3.81 -33.50
CA THR A 218 -17.35 4.31 -34.77
C THR A 218 -16.02 3.64 -35.15
N ASN A 219 -16.15 2.50 -35.83
CA ASN A 219 -15.22 1.91 -36.81
C ASN A 219 -13.92 1.18 -36.40
N ASP A 220 -13.70 0.11 -37.18
CA ASP A 220 -12.41 -0.49 -37.59
C ASP A 220 -11.74 -1.56 -36.74
N GLY A 221 -12.49 -2.53 -36.18
CA GLY A 221 -11.98 -3.91 -35.94
C GLY A 221 -10.67 -4.10 -35.15
N LEU A 222 -10.14 -3.05 -34.53
CA LEU A 222 -8.78 -2.98 -33.98
C LEU A 222 -8.71 -3.35 -32.50
N PHE A 223 -9.87 -3.48 -31.83
CA PHE A 223 -9.93 -3.84 -30.42
C PHE A 223 -10.98 -4.93 -30.19
N SER A 224 -10.53 -6.05 -29.63
CA SER A 224 -11.41 -7.14 -29.21
C SER A 224 -12.28 -6.65 -28.05
N LYS A 225 -13.60 -6.82 -28.20
CA LYS A 225 -14.55 -6.67 -27.10
C LYS A 225 -14.20 -7.72 -26.05
N SER A 226 -13.81 -7.26 -24.87
CA SER A 226 -13.59 -8.09 -23.67
C SER A 226 -14.89 -8.22 -22.91
#